data_AF-A0A328AD11-F1
#
_entry.id   AF-A0A328AD11-F1
#
_cell.length_a   1.000
_cell.length_b   1.000
_cell.length_c   1.000
_cell.angle_alpha   90.00
_cell.angle_beta   90.00
_cell.angle_gamma   90.00
#
_symmetry.space_group_name_H-M   'P 1'
#
loop_
_entity.id
_entity.type
_entity.pdbx_description
1 polymer ?
#
loop_
_entity_poly.entity_id
_entity_poly.type
_entity_poly.pdbx_seq_one_letter_code
_entity_poly.pdbx_strand_id
1 'polypeptide(L)'
;MRRLALLSILAGALCGCTTAVVDAPDALQGKDIQNAVALFGPWHERRTVNGRVVYIWRRTVEVDGSPQGCELSVEMGFRGAVARSLVQGYPAACSSFRVIYEPDRR
;
A
#
# COMPACT_ATOMS: atom_id res chain seq x y z
N MET A 1 51.16 -37.17 7.13
CA MET A 1 49.92 -37.63 6.47
C MET A 1 48.78 -37.66 7.49
N ARG A 2 47.88 -36.67 7.48
CA ARG A 2 46.66 -36.69 8.28
C ARG A 2 45.58 -36.00 7.46
N ARG A 3 44.68 -36.83 6.93
CA ARG A 3 43.58 -36.47 6.04
C ARG A 3 42.46 -35.81 6.84
N LEU A 4 41.66 -35.03 6.11
CA LEU A 4 40.22 -34.83 6.31
C LEU A 4 39.77 -34.16 7.60
N ALA A 5 39.33 -32.90 7.49
CA ALA A 5 38.18 -32.40 8.25
C ALA A 5 37.69 -31.05 7.71
N LEU A 6 36.47 -31.09 7.16
CA LEU A 6 35.49 -30.01 7.13
C LEU A 6 35.70 -28.82 6.16
N LEU A 7 35.46 -29.10 4.88
CA LEU A 7 34.51 -28.31 4.09
C LEU A 7 33.13 -28.44 4.77
N SER A 8 32.57 -27.37 5.36
CA SER A 8 31.12 -27.19 5.63
C SER A 8 30.85 -25.81 6.25
N ILE A 9 31.01 -24.73 5.47
CA ILE A 9 30.22 -23.51 5.73
C ILE A 9 29.65 -23.09 4.37
N LEU A 10 28.76 -23.93 3.86
CA LEU A 10 27.86 -23.59 2.78
C LEU A 10 26.53 -23.14 3.41
N ALA A 11 25.95 -22.10 2.83
CA ALA A 11 24.52 -21.81 2.86
C ALA A 11 23.91 -21.31 4.19
N GLY A 12 24.35 -20.12 4.62
CA GLY A 12 23.49 -19.17 5.34
C GLY A 12 22.78 -18.21 4.38
N ALA A 13 22.28 -18.70 3.24
CA ALA A 13 21.40 -17.91 2.39
C ALA A 13 20.04 -17.83 3.10
N LEU A 14 19.93 -16.84 3.99
CA LEU A 14 18.66 -16.34 4.47
C LEU A 14 17.87 -15.83 3.26
N CYS A 15 17.14 -16.72 2.59
CA CYS A 15 15.94 -16.37 1.83
C CYS A 15 14.88 -15.87 2.83
N GLY A 16 15.15 -14.71 3.45
CA GLY A 16 14.13 -13.96 4.13
C GLY A 16 13.26 -13.33 3.06
N CYS A 17 12.08 -13.91 2.83
CA CYS A 17 11.04 -13.27 2.04
C CYS A 17 10.62 -11.99 2.76
N THR A 18 11.29 -10.88 2.49
CA THR A 18 10.87 -9.57 2.96
C THR A 18 9.64 -9.17 2.15
N THR A 19 8.45 -9.35 2.73
CA THR A 19 7.22 -8.76 2.20
C THR A 19 7.36 -7.24 2.29
N ALA A 20 7.37 -6.56 1.14
CA ALA A 20 7.40 -5.12 1.11
C ALA A 20 6.00 -4.61 1.52
N VAL A 21 5.94 -3.97 2.67
CA VAL A 21 4.76 -3.21 3.11
C VAL A 21 4.99 -1.77 2.69
N VAL A 22 4.13 -1.23 1.85
CA VAL A 22 4.17 0.18 1.43
C VAL A 22 2.87 0.88 1.80
N ASP A 23 2.96 2.17 2.08
CA ASP A 23 1.77 2.99 2.31
C ASP A 23 1.09 3.33 0.97
N ALA A 24 -0.22 3.57 1.00
CA ALA A 24 -1.00 3.88 -0.20
C ALA A 24 -0.42 4.99 -1.08
N PRO A 25 0.13 6.11 -0.54
CA PRO A 25 0.67 7.16 -1.40
C PRO A 25 1.80 6.67 -2.30
N ASP A 26 2.71 5.86 -1.77
CA ASP A 26 3.84 5.33 -2.52
C ASP A 26 3.38 4.24 -3.52
N ALA A 27 2.39 3.43 -3.11
CA ALA A 27 1.83 2.39 -3.98
C ALA A 27 1.10 2.95 -5.22
N LEU A 28 0.61 4.18 -5.16
CA LEU A 28 -0.23 4.78 -6.20
C LEU A 28 0.49 5.77 -7.12
N GLN A 29 1.65 6.29 -6.73
CA GLN A 29 2.33 7.35 -7.47
C GLN A 29 2.59 6.94 -8.93
N GLY A 30 2.11 7.76 -9.87
CA GLY A 30 2.29 7.53 -11.31
C GLY A 30 1.45 6.41 -11.92
N LYS A 31 0.64 5.70 -11.12
CA LYS A 31 -0.28 4.65 -11.61
C LYS A 31 -1.60 5.25 -12.08
N ASP A 32 -2.41 4.47 -12.79
CA ASP A 32 -3.78 4.86 -13.12
C ASP A 32 -4.75 4.62 -11.96
N ILE A 33 -5.99 5.08 -12.12
CA ILE A 33 -7.05 4.89 -11.12
C ILE A 33 -7.46 3.42 -10.96
N GLN A 34 -7.30 2.58 -11.99
CA GLN A 34 -7.69 1.17 -11.92
C GLN A 34 -6.77 0.39 -10.97
N ASN A 35 -5.50 0.77 -10.88
CA ASN A 35 -4.59 0.24 -9.87
C ASN A 35 -5.09 0.56 -8.44
N ALA A 36 -5.58 1.78 -8.20
CA ALA A 36 -6.16 2.13 -6.90
C ALA A 36 -7.43 1.31 -6.60
N VAL A 37 -8.28 1.09 -7.59
CA VAL A 37 -9.47 0.25 -7.45
C VAL A 37 -9.11 -1.21 -7.18
N ALA A 38 -8.08 -1.74 -7.85
CA ALA A 38 -7.61 -3.10 -7.62
C ALA A 38 -7.08 -3.31 -6.19
N LEU A 39 -6.46 -2.28 -5.60
CA LEU A 39 -5.90 -2.33 -4.25
C LEU A 39 -6.96 -2.10 -3.16
N PHE A 40 -7.86 -1.15 -3.36
CA PHE A 40 -8.73 -0.63 -2.29
C PHE A 40 -10.22 -0.81 -2.55
N GLY A 41 -10.59 -1.45 -3.67
CA GLY A 41 -11.97 -1.56 -4.14
C GLY A 41 -12.49 -0.23 -4.72
N PRO A 42 -13.80 -0.12 -5.00
CA PRO A 42 -14.38 1.11 -5.51
C PRO A 42 -14.26 2.25 -4.49
N TRP A 43 -14.09 3.47 -5.00
CA TRP A 43 -14.11 4.68 -4.17
C TRP A 43 -15.52 4.95 -3.63
N HIS A 44 -15.60 5.70 -2.53
CA HIS A 44 -16.86 6.11 -1.89
C HIS A 44 -17.42 7.37 -2.55
N GLU A 45 -16.54 8.26 -2.97
CA GLU A 45 -16.90 9.56 -3.50
C GLU A 45 -15.94 9.98 -4.62
N ARG A 46 -16.48 10.68 -5.62
CA ARG A 46 -15.73 11.33 -6.68
C ARG A 46 -16.12 12.81 -6.68
N ARG A 47 -15.13 13.69 -6.60
CA ARG A 47 -15.31 15.14 -6.61
C ARG A 47 -14.37 15.82 -7.60
N THR A 48 -14.68 17.05 -7.96
CA THR A 48 -13.80 17.90 -8.77
C THR A 48 -13.32 19.06 -7.89
N VAL A 49 -12.00 19.18 -7.70
CA VAL A 49 -11.35 20.23 -6.90
C VAL A 49 -10.38 20.97 -7.80
N ASN A 50 -10.57 22.28 -7.96
CA ASN A 50 -9.72 23.12 -8.83
C ASN A 50 -9.56 22.56 -10.26
N GLY A 51 -10.64 22.02 -10.83
CA GLY A 51 -10.64 21.40 -12.15
C GLY A 51 -10.02 19.99 -12.23
N ARG A 52 -9.60 19.41 -11.10
CA ARG A 52 -9.00 18.08 -11.02
C ARG A 52 -9.95 17.08 -10.40
N VAL A 53 -9.95 15.86 -10.92
CA VAL A 53 -10.77 14.76 -10.39
C VAL A 53 -10.06 14.18 -9.16
N VAL A 54 -10.78 14.08 -8.05
CA VAL A 54 -10.32 13.46 -6.81
C VAL A 54 -11.26 12.31 -6.46
N TYR A 55 -10.69 11.14 -6.23
CA TYR A 55 -11.37 9.95 -5.74
C TYR A 55 -11.09 9.74 -4.26
N ILE A 56 -12.10 9.33 -3.51
CA ILE A 56 -12.01 9.23 -2.05
C ILE A 56 -12.41 7.85 -1.58
N TRP A 57 -11.57 7.24 -0.76
CA TRP A 57 -11.89 6.05 0.01
C TRP A 57 -11.98 6.39 1.49
N ARG A 58 -12.94 5.78 2.17
CA ARG A 58 -13.12 5.93 3.61
C ARG A 58 -13.09 4.57 4.29
N ARG A 59 -12.51 4.56 5.48
CA ARG A 59 -12.40 3.38 6.35
C ARG A 59 -12.67 3.83 7.76
N THR A 60 -13.36 3.00 8.52
CA THR A 60 -13.74 3.29 9.91
C THR A 60 -13.43 2.07 10.76
N VAL A 61 -12.98 2.33 11.98
CA VAL A 61 -12.80 1.33 13.04
C VAL A 61 -13.48 1.84 14.30
N GLU A 62 -13.98 0.94 15.14
CA GLU A 62 -14.50 1.33 16.46
C GLU A 62 -13.38 1.32 17.49
N VAL A 63 -13.29 2.39 18.28
CA VAL A 63 -12.36 2.54 19.41
C VAL A 63 -13.16 3.04 20.59
N ASP A 64 -13.19 2.27 21.67
CA ASP A 64 -13.95 2.59 22.89
C ASP A 64 -15.42 2.93 22.60
N GLY A 65 -16.05 2.19 21.68
CA GLY A 65 -17.45 2.38 21.27
C GLY A 65 -17.71 3.62 20.41
N SER A 66 -16.67 4.34 19.98
CA SER A 66 -16.78 5.50 19.09
C SER A 66 -16.16 5.21 17.72
N PRO A 67 -16.83 5.59 16.61
CA PRO A 67 -16.29 5.38 15.27
C PRO A 67 -15.13 6.36 15.00
N GLN A 68 -13.99 5.81 14.59
CA GLN A 68 -12.81 6.55 14.19
C GLN A 68 -12.54 6.32 12.70
N GLY A 69 -12.36 7.40 11.93
CA GLY A 69 -12.28 7.36 10.48
C GLY A 69 -10.87 7.58 9.92
N CYS A 70 -10.63 7.09 8.71
CA CYS A 70 -9.53 7.46 7.85
C CYS A 70 -10.01 7.67 6.41
N GLU A 71 -9.43 8.67 5.75
CA GLU A 71 -9.70 9.02 4.36
C GLU A 71 -8.41 8.88 3.52
N LEU A 72 -8.51 8.19 2.39
CA LEU A 72 -7.54 8.22 1.30
C LEU A 72 -8.13 9.08 0.18
N SER A 73 -7.47 10.20 -0.13
CA SER A 73 -7.78 11.05 -1.28
C SER A 73 -6.76 10.82 -2.39
N VAL A 74 -7.22 10.58 -3.62
CA VAL A 74 -6.38 10.36 -4.81
C VAL A 74 -6.76 11.37 -5.88
N GLU A 75 -5.86 12.31 -6.16
CA GLU A 75 -6.02 13.32 -7.21
C GLU A 75 -5.43 12.82 -8.53
N MET A 76 -6.22 12.91 -9.60
CA MET A 76 -5.79 12.57 -10.94
C MET A 76 -5.10 13.76 -11.62
N GLY A 77 -3.99 13.45 -12.28
CA GLY A 77 -3.23 14.36 -13.12
C GLY A 77 -3.43 14.12 -14.61
N PHE A 78 -2.42 14.57 -15.36
CA PHE A 78 -2.37 14.44 -16.81
C PHE A 78 -2.40 12.96 -17.24
N ARG A 79 -3.11 12.67 -18.35
CA ARG A 79 -3.28 11.31 -18.91
C ARG A 79 -3.91 10.28 -17.95
N GLY A 80 -4.63 10.73 -16.92
CA GLY A 80 -5.33 9.81 -16.01
C GLY A 80 -4.40 9.05 -15.06
N ALA A 81 -3.16 9.51 -14.88
CA ALA A 81 -2.27 9.03 -13.83
C ALA A 81 -2.55 9.74 -12.50
N VAL A 82 -2.27 9.08 -11.38
CA VAL A 82 -2.33 9.68 -10.05
C VAL A 82 -1.24 10.74 -9.93
N ALA A 83 -1.65 12.00 -9.73
CA ALA A 83 -0.74 13.11 -9.46
C ALA A 83 -0.35 13.18 -7.99
N ARG A 84 -1.33 12.94 -7.11
CA ARG A 84 -1.15 13.04 -5.66
C ARG A 84 -2.09 12.09 -4.95
N SER A 85 -1.62 11.54 -3.85
CA SER A 85 -2.41 10.74 -2.92
C SER A 85 -2.09 11.14 -1.49
N LEU A 86 -3.10 11.15 -0.63
CA LEU A 86 -2.98 11.54 0.77
C LEU A 86 -3.85 10.62 1.63
N VAL A 87 -3.28 10.10 2.70
CA VAL A 87 -3.99 9.35 3.74
C VAL A 87 -4.03 10.20 5.00
N GLN A 88 -5.21 10.39 5.58
CA GLN A 88 -5.37 11.19 6.81
C GLN A 88 -6.50 10.65 7.68
N GLY A 89 -6.32 10.72 9.01
CA GLY A 89 -7.32 10.30 9.99
C GLY A 89 -6.71 9.51 11.14
N TYR A 90 -7.52 8.66 11.76
CA TYR A 90 -7.11 7.84 12.90
C TYR A 90 -6.14 6.73 12.47
N PRO A 91 -4.96 6.58 13.10
CA PRO A 91 -3.91 5.67 12.63
C PRO A 91 -4.36 4.22 12.40
N ALA A 92 -5.16 3.65 13.31
CA ALA A 92 -5.62 2.26 13.15
C ALA A 92 -6.64 2.08 12.02
N ALA A 93 -7.43 3.12 11.70
CA ALA A 93 -8.26 3.10 10.51
C ALA A 93 -7.38 3.22 9.25
N CYS A 94 -6.36 4.08 9.29
CA CYS A 94 -5.46 4.31 8.15
C CYS A 94 -4.58 3.12 7.80
N SER A 95 -4.27 2.22 8.74
CA SER A 95 -3.51 1.00 8.43
C SER A 95 -4.22 0.07 7.45
N SER A 96 -5.54 0.21 7.26
CA SER A 96 -6.30 -0.51 6.23
C SER A 96 -5.99 -0.08 4.79
N PHE A 97 -5.23 1.00 4.60
CA PHE A 97 -4.71 1.44 3.30
C PHE A 97 -3.27 1.00 3.04
N ARG A 98 -2.70 0.12 3.87
CA ARG A 98 -1.37 -0.47 3.61
C ARG A 98 -1.46 -1.53 2.53
N VAL A 99 -0.47 -1.56 1.64
CA VAL A 99 -0.35 -2.57 0.58
C VAL A 99 0.78 -3.52 0.94
N ILE A 100 0.49 -4.81 0.92
CA ILE A 100 1.46 -5.88 1.19
C ILE A 100 1.69 -6.62 -0.13
N TYR A 101 2.91 -6.53 -0.67
CA TYR A 101 3.30 -7.31 -1.84
C TYR A 101 3.86 -8.66 -1.40
N GLU A 102 3.19 -9.74 -1.77
CA GLU A 102 3.77 -11.07 -1.67
C GLU A 102 4.73 -11.29 -2.85
N PRO A 103 5.97 -11.75 -2.62
CA PRO A 103 6.88 -12.10 -3.70
C PRO A 103 6.31 -13.30 -4.47
N ASP A 104 6.18 -13.18 -5.80
CA ASP A 104 5.68 -14.23 -6.68
C ASP A 104 6.59 -15.47 -6.55
N ARG A 105 6.07 -16.54 -5.92
CA ARG A 105 6.77 -17.83 -5.78
C ARG A 105 6.52 -18.65 -7.05
N ARG A 106 7.27 -18.38 -8.12
CA ARG A 106 7.32 -19.24 -9.31
C ARG A 106 8.70 -19.87 -9.47
#